data_AF-A0A9Q3DMB8-F1
#
_entry.id   AF-A0A9Q3DMB8-F1
#
_cell.length_a   1.000
_cell.length_b   1.000
_cell.length_c   1.000
_cell.angle_alpha   90.00
_cell.angle_beta   90.00
_cell.angle_gamma   90.00
#
_symmetry.space_group_name_H-M   'P 1'
#
loop_
_entity.id
_entity.type
_entity.pdbx_description
1 polymer ?
#
loop_
_entity_poly.entity_id
_entity_poly.type
_entity_poly.pdbx_seq_one_letter_code
_entity_poly.pdbx_strand_id
1 'polypeptide(L)'
;MVGDVRALNTYTIPDRYPIPIIHETLTQLSQAKLITAMDSLKGFHQNVLTDNAKKLLRIIVHCGIFEYLRMPFGRRNAPSHYQRMMNTIFPEELSEVWLIIYIDDIIACSETWDSHFKRLERFLQKIVQVNMKVSLKRFHFAYSEL
;
A
#
# COMPACT_ATOMS: atom_id res chain seq x y z
N MET A 1 -2.44 -8.91 -18.30
CA MET A 1 -2.34 -10.38 -18.35
C MET A 1 -2.15 -10.90 -16.94
N VAL A 2 -3.08 -11.74 -16.47
CA VAL A 2 -3.10 -12.28 -15.11
C VAL A 2 -3.02 -13.80 -15.21
N GLY A 3 -2.00 -14.40 -14.61
CA GLY A 3 -1.91 -15.86 -14.49
C GLY A 3 -2.83 -16.39 -13.39
N ASP A 4 -3.30 -17.63 -13.55
CA ASP A 4 -4.03 -18.31 -12.47
C ASP A 4 -3.07 -18.78 -11.39
N VAL A 5 -3.08 -18.09 -10.24
CA VAL A 5 -2.19 -18.36 -9.11
C VAL A 5 -2.88 -19.15 -7.99
N ARG A 6 -4.10 -19.67 -8.20
CA ARG A 6 -4.87 -20.41 -7.18
C ARG A 6 -4.12 -21.63 -6.66
N ALA A 7 -3.61 -22.48 -7.56
CA ALA A 7 -2.82 -23.65 -7.18
C ALA A 7 -1.54 -23.26 -6.42
N LEU A 8 -0.87 -22.20 -6.84
CA LEU A 8 0.32 -21.76 -6.12
C LEU A 8 0.00 -21.20 -4.73
N ASN A 9 -1.15 -20.54 -4.57
CA ASN A 9 -1.61 -20.02 -3.28
C ASN A 9 -1.96 -21.14 -2.28
N THR A 10 -2.35 -22.35 -2.73
CA THR A 10 -2.61 -23.48 -1.81
C THR A 10 -1.33 -24.04 -1.21
N TYR A 11 -0.22 -24.01 -1.94
CA TYR A 11 1.10 -24.43 -1.44
C TYR A 11 1.88 -23.31 -0.74
N THR A 12 1.40 -22.07 -0.82
CA THR A 12 2.06 -20.92 -0.19
C THR A 12 1.64 -20.81 1.27
N ILE A 13 2.62 -20.83 2.17
CA ILE A 13 2.40 -20.61 3.61
C ILE A 13 1.78 -19.22 3.82
N PRO A 14 0.64 -19.11 4.53
CA PRO A 14 -0.02 -17.83 4.76
C PRO A 14 0.84 -16.90 5.62
N ASP A 15 1.11 -15.68 5.14
CA ASP A 15 1.73 -14.61 5.94
C ASP A 15 0.66 -13.85 6.72
N ARG A 16 0.60 -14.07 8.03
CA ARG A 16 -0.36 -13.44 8.95
C ARG A 16 0.21 -12.15 9.55
N TYR A 17 0.65 -11.22 8.70
CA TYR A 17 1.10 -9.92 9.15
C TYR A 17 -0.08 -9.10 9.72
N PRO A 18 0.08 -8.38 10.84
CA PRO A 18 -1.01 -7.58 11.40
C PRO A 18 -1.36 -6.45 10.44
N ILE A 19 -2.60 -6.47 9.96
CA ILE A 19 -3.19 -5.37 9.18
C ILE A 19 -4.10 -4.60 10.14
N PRO A 20 -4.07 -3.25 10.14
CA PRO A 20 -4.91 -2.44 11.02
C PRO A 20 -6.39 -2.80 10.90
N ILE A 21 -7.09 -2.80 12.03
CA ILE A 21 -8.54 -3.03 12.07
C ILE A 21 -9.23 -1.72 11.69
N ILE A 22 -10.07 -1.77 10.64
CA ILE A 22 -10.77 -0.59 10.08
C ILE A 22 -11.48 0.23 11.17
N HIS A 23 -12.11 -0.40 12.16
CA HIS A 23 -12.80 0.32 13.25
C HIS A 23 -11.86 1.16 14.14
N GLU A 24 -10.67 0.65 14.46
CA GLU A 24 -9.68 1.41 15.23
C GLU A 24 -9.18 2.59 14.41
N THR A 25 -8.99 2.36 13.12
CA THR A 25 -8.60 3.38 12.15
C THR A 25 -9.65 4.50 12.02
N LEU A 26 -10.94 4.16 11.93
CA LEU A 26 -12.03 5.15 11.86
C LEU A 26 -12.15 6.01 13.13
N THR A 27 -11.84 5.44 14.29
CA THR A 27 -11.85 6.19 15.56
C THR A 27 -10.76 7.27 15.59
N GLN A 28 -9.62 7.02 14.94
CA GLN A 28 -8.57 8.03 14.78
C GLN A 28 -8.99 9.16 13.82
N LEU A 29 -9.81 8.84 12.81
CA LEU A 29 -10.34 9.83 11.86
C LEU A 29 -11.36 10.78 12.50
N SER A 30 -12.10 10.35 13.54
CA SER A 30 -13.18 11.17 14.11
C SER A 30 -12.71 12.46 14.80
N GLN A 31 -11.41 12.57 15.10
CA GLN A 31 -10.81 13.78 15.67
C GLN A 31 -10.18 14.70 14.60
N ALA A 32 -10.07 14.23 13.36
CA ALA A 32 -9.47 14.97 12.26
C ALA A 32 -10.46 16.02 11.72
N LYS A 33 -9.94 17.22 11.40
CA LYS A 33 -10.71 18.28 10.73
C LYS A 33 -10.39 18.38 9.24
N LEU A 34 -9.20 17.91 8.86
CA LEU A 34 -8.71 17.87 7.49
C LEU A 34 -8.24 16.46 7.19
N ILE A 35 -8.83 15.86 6.17
CA ILE A 35 -8.52 14.51 5.72
C ILE A 35 -8.03 14.60 4.27
N THR A 36 -6.88 13.99 4.00
CA THR A 36 -6.40 13.73 2.64
C THR A 36 -6.31 12.23 2.43
N ALA A 37 -7.11 11.73 1.48
CA ALA A 37 -7.12 10.32 1.09
C ALA A 37 -6.34 10.12 -0.21
N MET A 38 -5.52 9.08 -0.24
CA MET A 38 -4.58 8.77 -1.30
C MET A 38 -4.56 7.26 -1.53
N ASP A 39 -4.24 6.86 -2.75
CA ASP A 39 -4.16 5.46 -3.16
C ASP A 39 -2.81 5.22 -3.84
N SER A 40 -2.18 4.09 -3.52
CA SER A 40 -0.93 3.70 -4.17
C SER A 40 -1.17 3.26 -5.62
N LEU A 41 -0.48 3.91 -6.57
CA LEU A 41 -0.70 3.67 -7.99
C LEU A 41 -0.26 2.24 -8.36
N LYS A 42 -1.22 1.35 -8.63
CA LYS A 42 -0.94 -0.07 -8.89
C LYS A 42 -0.11 -0.68 -7.75
N GLY A 43 -0.51 -0.45 -6.50
CA GLY A 43 0.25 -0.73 -5.28
C GLY A 43 1.16 -1.96 -5.33
N PHE A 44 0.59 -3.16 -5.44
CA PHE A 44 1.40 -4.39 -5.48
C PHE A 44 2.43 -4.44 -6.62
N HIS A 45 2.14 -3.90 -7.79
CA HIS A 45 3.06 -3.89 -8.93
C HIS A 45 4.29 -3.00 -8.72
N GLN A 46 4.34 -2.22 -7.64
CA GLN A 46 5.54 -1.49 -7.24
C GLN A 46 6.55 -2.40 -6.51
N ASN A 47 6.13 -3.57 -6.03
CA ASN A 47 7.01 -4.49 -5.30
C ASN A 47 7.85 -5.34 -6.26
N VAL A 48 9.17 -5.28 -6.13
CA VAL A 48 10.11 -6.12 -6.90
C VAL A 48 10.07 -7.55 -6.37
N LEU A 49 9.98 -8.51 -7.27
CA LEU A 49 10.06 -9.93 -6.92
C LEU A 49 11.52 -10.37 -6.78
N THR A 50 11.79 -11.20 -5.78
CA THR A 50 13.06 -11.94 -5.70
C THR A 50 13.15 -12.97 -6.82
N ASP A 51 14.35 -13.36 -7.23
CA ASP A 51 14.52 -14.31 -8.34
C ASP A 51 13.85 -15.67 -8.09
N ASN A 52 13.80 -16.10 -6.82
CA ASN A 52 13.04 -17.30 -6.45
C ASN A 52 11.53 -17.12 -6.66
N ALA A 53 10.98 -15.97 -6.25
CA ALA A 53 9.57 -15.67 -6.45
C ALA A 53 9.21 -15.54 -7.93
N LYS A 54 10.09 -14.96 -8.77
CA LYS A 54 9.90 -14.87 -10.23
C LYS A 54 9.71 -16.26 -10.86
N LYS A 55 10.56 -17.22 -10.49
CA LYS A 55 10.48 -18.61 -10.99
C LYS A 55 9.17 -19.29 -10.64
N LEU A 56 8.70 -19.12 -9.40
CA LEU A 56 7.41 -19.66 -8.96
C LEU A 56 6.22 -18.99 -9.66
N LEU A 57 6.39 -17.74 -10.08
CA LEU A 57 5.36 -16.91 -10.70
C LEU A 57 5.32 -16.97 -12.22
N ARG A 58 6.03 -17.92 -12.84
CA ARG A 58 6.00 -18.10 -14.29
C ARG A 58 4.58 -18.35 -14.79
N ILE A 59 4.26 -17.72 -15.91
CA ILE A 59 3.00 -17.94 -16.63
C ILE A 59 3.30 -18.52 -18.00
N ILE A 60 2.44 -19.43 -18.43
CA ILE A 60 2.51 -20.04 -19.75
C ILE A 60 1.44 -19.39 -20.62
N VAL A 61 1.84 -18.92 -21.79
CA VAL A 61 0.96 -18.37 -22.81
C VAL A 61 1.24 -19.03 -24.15
N HIS A 62 0.39 -18.81 -25.15
CA HIS A 62 0.50 -19.43 -26.47
C HIS A 62 1.87 -19.22 -27.17
N CYS A 63 2.59 -18.15 -26.82
CA CYS A 63 3.90 -17.80 -27.40
C CYS A 63 5.09 -18.09 -26.47
N GLY A 64 4.91 -18.76 -25.33
CA GLY A 64 6.01 -19.18 -24.47
C GLY A 64 5.77 -19.00 -22.97
N ILE A 65 6.87 -18.97 -22.22
CA ILE A 65 6.86 -18.83 -20.75
C ILE A 65 7.41 -17.45 -20.38
N PHE A 66 6.67 -16.73 -19.56
CA PHE A 66 7.04 -15.39 -19.10
C PHE A 66 7.11 -15.33 -17.58
N GLU A 67 7.96 -14.46 -17.07
CA GLU A 67 8.14 -14.20 -15.65
C GLU A 67 7.61 -12.82 -15.27
N TYR A 68 6.93 -12.74 -14.13
CA TYR A 68 6.65 -11.46 -13.51
C TYR A 68 7.93 -10.88 -12.88
N LEU A 69 8.22 -9.61 -13.13
CA LEU A 69 9.32 -8.88 -12.45
C LEU A 69 8.85 -8.17 -11.18
N ARG A 70 7.55 -7.91 -11.08
CA ARG A 70 6.87 -7.22 -9.99
C ARG A 70 5.70 -8.06 -9.50
N MET A 71 5.27 -7.88 -8.25
CA MET A 71 4.21 -8.68 -7.66
C MET A 71 2.93 -8.63 -8.52
N PRO A 72 2.43 -9.76 -9.04
CA PRO A 72 1.16 -9.79 -9.76
C PRO A 72 -0.02 -9.80 -8.79
N PHE A 73 -1.18 -9.41 -9.29
CA PHE A 73 -2.44 -9.57 -8.58
C PHE A 73 -2.77 -11.04 -8.30
N GLY A 74 -3.59 -11.28 -7.26
CA GLY A 74 -4.09 -12.61 -6.89
C GLY A 74 -3.15 -13.41 -5.98
N ARG A 75 -1.96 -12.89 -5.66
CA ARG A 75 -1.02 -13.54 -4.73
C ARG A 75 -1.51 -13.42 -3.30
N ARG A 76 -1.62 -14.57 -2.62
CA ARG A 76 -2.18 -14.65 -1.26
C ARG A 76 -1.53 -13.70 -0.27
N ASN A 77 -0.20 -13.61 -0.26
CA ASN A 77 0.55 -12.83 0.71
C ASN A 77 0.88 -11.41 0.23
N ALA A 78 0.37 -10.97 -0.93
CA ALA A 78 0.66 -9.63 -1.44
C ALA A 78 0.20 -8.50 -0.49
N PRO A 79 -1.02 -8.54 0.11
CA PRO A 79 -1.46 -7.53 1.06
C PRO A 79 -0.58 -7.45 2.30
N SER A 80 -0.30 -8.59 2.93
CA SER A 80 0.56 -8.69 4.13
C SER A 80 1.96 -8.13 3.88
N HIS A 81 2.54 -8.45 2.72
CA HIS A 81 3.85 -7.94 2.33
C HIS A 81 3.81 -6.43 2.09
N TYR A 82 2.78 -5.93 1.42
CA TYR A 82 2.62 -4.50 1.17
C TYR A 82 2.44 -3.71 2.47
N GLN A 83 1.59 -4.18 3.38
CA GLN A 83 1.41 -3.54 4.69
C GLN A 83 2.72 -3.49 5.48
N ARG A 84 3.49 -4.59 5.49
CA ARG A 84 4.81 -4.64 6.16
C ARG A 84 5.78 -3.62 5.57
N MET A 85 5.82 -3.51 4.24
CA MET A 85 6.63 -2.52 3.55
C MET A 85 6.24 -1.09 3.97
N MET A 86 4.95 -0.78 3.95
CA MET A 86 4.45 0.54 4.36
C MET A 86 4.79 0.85 5.81
N ASN A 87 4.60 -0.11 6.73
CA ASN A 87 4.97 0.05 8.13
C ASN A 87 6.49 0.28 8.33
N THR A 88 7.32 -0.28 7.45
CA THR A 88 8.77 -0.09 7.49
C THR A 88 9.19 1.26 6.92
N ILE A 89 8.46 1.79 5.92
CA ILE A 89 8.73 3.09 5.31
C ILE A 89 8.23 4.24 6.19
N PHE A 90 7.08 4.08 6.85
CA PHE A 90 6.40 5.14 7.60
C PHE A 90 6.30 4.90 9.13
N PRO A 91 7.35 4.42 9.82
CA PRO A 91 7.22 4.04 11.22
C PRO A 91 6.90 5.23 12.14
N GLU A 92 7.50 6.38 11.86
CA GLU A 92 7.30 7.60 12.64
C GLU A 92 5.90 8.19 12.41
N GLU A 93 5.47 8.27 11.16
CA GLU A 93 4.19 8.87 10.79
C GLU A 93 3.00 8.03 11.31
N LEU A 94 3.15 6.70 11.32
CA LEU A 94 2.20 5.78 11.95
C LEU A 94 2.20 5.94 13.48
N SER A 95 3.37 6.12 14.11
CA SER A 95 3.49 6.32 15.56
C SER A 95 2.94 7.67 16.02
N GLU A 96 3.00 8.70 15.18
CA GLU A 96 2.42 10.03 15.44
C GLU A 96 0.90 10.06 15.16
N VAL A 97 0.32 8.95 14.69
CA VAL A 97 -1.12 8.72 14.55
C VAL A 97 -1.83 9.73 13.61
N TRP A 98 -1.07 10.42 12.75
CA TRP A 98 -1.66 11.29 11.72
C TRP A 98 -1.69 10.65 10.34
N LEU A 99 -0.90 9.61 10.12
CA LEU A 99 -0.93 8.82 8.90
C LEU A 99 -1.52 7.44 9.20
N ILE A 100 -2.49 7.07 8.39
CA ILE A 100 -3.19 5.79 8.43
C ILE A 100 -2.89 5.08 7.11
N ILE A 101 -2.49 3.82 7.18
CA ILE A 101 -2.20 3.02 5.99
C ILE A 101 -2.90 1.67 6.11
N TYR A 102 -3.81 1.39 5.18
CA TYR A 102 -4.49 0.12 5.02
C TYR A 102 -4.19 -0.45 3.64
N ILE A 103 -3.21 -1.34 3.56
CA ILE A 103 -2.71 -1.89 2.30
C ILE A 103 -2.38 -0.75 1.33
N ASP A 104 -3.17 -0.56 0.26
CA ASP A 104 -2.93 0.44 -0.78
C ASP A 104 -3.59 1.80 -0.47
N ASP A 105 -4.50 1.84 0.51
CA ASP A 105 -5.20 3.05 0.96
C ASP A 105 -4.38 3.80 2.01
N ILE A 106 -4.18 5.10 1.80
CA ILE A 106 -3.38 5.96 2.66
C ILE A 106 -4.22 7.19 3.01
N ILE A 107 -4.36 7.46 4.30
CA ILE A 107 -5.15 8.58 4.80
C ILE A 107 -4.27 9.43 5.72
N ALA A 108 -4.15 10.72 5.43
CA ALA A 108 -3.46 11.70 6.26
C ALA A 108 -4.48 12.61 6.96
N CYS A 109 -4.31 12.79 8.26
CA CYS A 109 -5.25 13.47 9.13
C CYS A 109 -4.60 14.67 9.83
N SER A 110 -5.33 15.77 9.96
CA SER A 110 -4.84 16.97 10.66
C SER A 110 -5.95 17.82 11.26
N GLU A 111 -5.57 18.64 12.23
CA GLU A 111 -6.46 19.55 12.95
C GLU A 111 -6.45 20.96 12.34
N THR A 112 -5.33 21.37 11.74
CA THR A 112 -5.14 22.70 11.12
C THR A 112 -4.49 22.59 9.75
N TRP A 113 -4.67 23.61 8.92
CA TRP A 113 -4.06 23.66 7.59
C TRP A 113 -2.53 23.64 7.64
N ASP A 114 -1.93 24.37 8.57
CA ASP A 114 -0.47 24.41 8.73
C ASP A 114 0.11 23.03 9.09
N SER A 115 -0.52 22.31 10.02
CA SER A 115 -0.09 20.95 10.35
C SER A 115 -0.31 19.99 9.18
N HIS A 116 -1.40 20.17 8.42
CA HIS A 116 -1.71 19.36 7.25
C HIS A 116 -0.66 19.48 6.14
N PHE A 117 -0.28 20.71 5.80
CA PHE A 117 0.75 20.95 4.77
C PHE A 117 2.10 20.35 5.17
N LYS A 118 2.54 20.56 6.42
CA LYS A 118 3.81 19.99 6.92
C LYS A 118 3.81 18.46 6.91
N ARG A 119 2.70 17.84 7.34
CA ARG A 119 2.52 16.38 7.34
C ARG A 119 2.55 15.82 5.92
N LEU A 120 1.79 16.42 4.99
CA LEU A 120 1.76 16.00 3.59
C LEU A 120 3.11 16.21 2.89
N GLU A 121 3.81 17.32 3.16
CA GLU A 121 5.14 17.55 2.63
C GLU A 121 6.11 16.45 3.06
N ARG A 122 6.16 16.13 4.36
CA ARG A 122 6.99 15.03 4.90
C ARG A 122 6.65 13.70 4.22
N PHE A 123 5.36 13.39 4.10
CA PHE A 123 4.90 12.18 3.45
C PHE A 123 5.34 12.10 1.97
N LEU A 124 5.11 13.17 1.20
CA LEU A 124 5.47 13.23 -0.22
C LEU A 124 6.98 13.14 -0.43
N GLN A 125 7.78 13.82 0.39
CA GLN A 125 9.24 13.73 0.35
C GLN A 125 9.70 12.28 0.55
N LYS A 126 9.14 11.57 1.53
CA LYS A 126 9.50 10.18 1.82
C LYS A 126 9.13 9.25 0.68
N ILE A 127 7.95 9.42 0.09
CA ILE A 127 7.51 8.66 -1.10
C ILE A 127 8.45 8.84 -2.28
N VAL A 128 8.89 10.08 -2.54
CA VAL A 128 9.86 10.38 -3.60
C VAL A 128 11.19 9.67 -3.33
N GLN A 129 11.68 9.69 -2.09
CA GLN A 129 12.92 9.02 -1.70
C GLN A 129 12.87 7.50 -1.92
N VAL A 130 11.74 6.85 -1.61
CA VAL A 130 11.57 5.40 -1.82
C VAL A 130 11.09 5.04 -3.22
N ASN A 131 10.93 6.02 -4.12
CA ASN A 131 10.40 5.85 -5.48
C ASN A 131 9.05 5.13 -5.52
N MET A 132 8.20 5.38 -4.52
CA MET A 132 6.82 4.90 -4.50
C MET A 132 5.93 5.89 -5.27
N LYS A 133 4.86 5.40 -5.88
CA LYS A 133 3.95 6.20 -6.69
C LYS A 133 2.56 6.19 -6.09
N VAL A 134 1.96 7.38 -5.99
CA VAL A 134 0.56 7.58 -5.60
C VAL A 134 -0.28 7.99 -6.81
N SER A 135 -1.54 7.59 -6.81
CA SER A 135 -2.48 7.88 -7.89
C SER A 135 -3.06 9.29 -7.74
N LEU A 136 -2.68 10.20 -8.64
CA LEU A 136 -3.24 11.55 -8.66
C LEU A 136 -4.76 11.57 -8.88
N LYS A 137 -5.31 10.58 -9.60
CA LYS A 137 -6.76 10.48 -9.84
C LYS A 137 -7.56 10.14 -8.60
N ARG A 138 -6.93 9.49 -7.62
CA ARG A 138 -7.51 9.07 -6.34
C ARG A 138 -6.95 9.90 -5.19
N PHE A 139 -6.45 11.08 -5.51
CA PHE A 139 -5.94 12.02 -4.52
C PHE A 139 -7.07 12.98 -4.15
N HIS A 140 -7.67 12.74 -2.99
CA HIS A 140 -8.73 13.58 -2.45
C HIS A 140 -8.13 14.46 -1.36
N PHE A 141 -7.94 15.74 -1.67
CA PHE A 141 -7.20 16.68 -0.82
C PHE A 141 -8.11 17.39 0.19
N ALA A 142 -7.68 17.37 1.45
CA ALA A 142 -8.11 18.23 2.55
C ALA A 142 -9.62 18.50 2.60
N TYR A 143 -10.41 17.44 2.63
CA TYR A 143 -11.85 17.52 2.81
C TYR A 143 -12.23 17.37 4.29
N SER A 144 -13.35 17.96 4.67
CA SER A 144 -13.82 18.04 6.07
C SER A 144 -14.76 16.91 6.49
N GLU A 145 -15.32 16.13 5.55
CA GLU A 145 -16.18 14.97 5.82
C GLU A 145 -15.92 13.84 4.80
N LEU A 146 -15.87 12.59 5.30
CA LEU A 146 -15.70 11.35 4.51
C LEU A 146 -16.98 10.97 3.76
#